data_AF-A0A7X8C855-F1
#
_entry.id   AF-A0A7X8C855-F1
#
_cell.length_a   1.000
_cell.length_b   1.000
_cell.length_c   1.000
_cell.angle_alpha   90.00
_cell.angle_beta   90.00
_cell.angle_gamma   90.00
#
_symmetry.space_group_name_H-M   'P 1'
#
loop_
_entity.id
_entity.type
_entity.pdbx_description
1 polymer ?
#
loop_
_entity_poly.entity_id
_entity_poly.type
_entity_poly.pdbx_seq_one_letter_code
_entity_poly.pdbx_strand_id
1 'polypeptide(L)'
;MNFDWFVVPFSVGLIGLILFLIFKYTRWILSLSKEERKKVRKSFFSLTLFKLVWEIFREALLHVRIFKRNIVLGYMHSSFAFGWFLLIVFGAVEVFFANSPNSNHLYEPIFFRFFHRDNTGMEYRVFFSFIMDFALLYILSGLFLAFIKRFYSRLMGMKRTTRLFWTDKVALYSLWLIFPLRLLAESTTAGIYSNGGFMTNNVGVFLSGFLPLENIMYPLWWLYSIDLFVFFAFLPFSRYMHIPTEMILIALRQAGIYTKNKITGFSQMEINACSSCGICIDACQIQ
;
A
#
# COMPACT_ATOMS: atom_id res chain seq x y z
N MET A 1 -22.34 16.63 -4.95
CA MET A 1 -22.26 15.21 -5.39
C MET A 1 -20.79 14.84 -5.40
N ASN A 2 -20.37 13.88 -4.57
CA ASN A 2 -18.96 13.51 -4.41
C ASN A 2 -18.61 12.36 -5.38
N PHE A 3 -18.79 12.61 -6.69
CA PHE A 3 -18.45 11.66 -7.74
C PHE A 3 -17.85 12.41 -8.94
N ASP A 4 -16.78 11.84 -9.48
CA ASP A 4 -16.18 12.25 -10.74
C ASP A 4 -15.71 10.99 -11.49
N TRP A 5 -15.76 11.00 -12.81
CA TRP A 5 -15.40 9.85 -13.64
C TRP A 5 -13.96 9.38 -13.45
N PHE A 6 -13.04 10.26 -13.05
CA PHE A 6 -11.66 9.82 -12.82
C PHE A 6 -11.55 8.83 -11.65
N VAL A 7 -12.53 8.68 -10.75
CA VAL A 7 -12.44 7.69 -9.64
C VAL A 7 -12.76 6.27 -10.08
N VAL A 8 -13.31 6.09 -11.29
CA VAL A 8 -13.76 4.80 -11.80
C VAL A 8 -12.61 3.81 -11.99
N PRO A 9 -11.46 4.17 -12.63
CA PRO A 9 -10.31 3.28 -12.73
C PRO A 9 -9.89 2.71 -11.37
N PHE A 10 -9.63 3.57 -10.38
CA PHE A 10 -9.30 3.16 -9.01
C PHE A 10 -10.35 2.20 -8.44
N SER A 11 -11.63 2.55 -8.54
CA SER A 11 -12.72 1.78 -7.94
C SER A 11 -12.85 0.40 -8.56
N VAL A 12 -12.77 0.29 -9.89
CA VAL A 12 -12.78 -0.99 -10.62
C VAL A 12 -11.57 -1.83 -10.25
N GLY A 13 -10.38 -1.23 -10.18
CA GLY A 13 -9.15 -1.93 -9.81
C GLY A 13 -9.22 -2.50 -8.40
N LEU A 14 -9.69 -1.70 -7.44
CA LEU A 14 -9.82 -2.10 -6.05
C LEU A 14 -10.87 -3.21 -5.88
N ILE A 15 -12.07 -3.06 -6.44
CA ILE A 15 -13.13 -4.07 -6.37
C ILE A 15 -12.67 -5.37 -7.04
N GLY A 16 -12.07 -5.28 -8.22
CA GLY A 16 -11.54 -6.42 -8.95
C GLY A 16 -10.48 -7.18 -8.15
N LEU A 17 -9.56 -6.46 -7.51
CA LEU A 17 -8.56 -7.04 -6.61
C LEU A 17 -9.21 -7.75 -5.42
N ILE A 18 -10.15 -7.10 -4.73
CA ILE A 18 -10.83 -7.68 -3.56
C ILE A 18 -11.54 -8.98 -3.95
N LEU A 19 -12.33 -8.99 -5.04
CA LEU A 19 -13.02 -10.18 -5.53
C LEU A 19 -12.05 -11.31 -5.87
N PHE A 20 -10.94 -10.98 -6.54
CA PHE A 20 -9.91 -11.95 -6.87
C PHE A 20 -9.25 -12.56 -5.63
N LEU A 21 -8.89 -11.73 -4.64
CA LEU A 21 -8.29 -12.18 -3.38
C LEU A 21 -9.26 -13.08 -2.60
N ILE A 22 -10.53 -12.69 -2.49
CA ILE A 22 -11.56 -13.52 -1.85
C ILE A 22 -11.62 -14.89 -2.54
N PHE A 23 -11.77 -14.92 -3.86
CA PHE A 23 -11.83 -16.17 -4.61
C PHE A 23 -10.59 -17.05 -4.37
N LYS A 24 -9.39 -16.47 -4.50
CA LYS A 24 -8.11 -17.19 -4.37
C LYS A 24 -7.91 -17.72 -2.95
N TYR A 25 -8.16 -16.91 -1.93
CA TYR A 25 -8.02 -17.31 -0.53
C TYR A 25 -9.07 -18.34 -0.12
N THR A 26 -10.31 -18.20 -0.56
CA THR A 26 -11.33 -19.22 -0.35
C THR A 26 -10.90 -20.56 -0.96
N ARG A 27 -10.40 -20.58 -2.19
CA ARG A 27 -9.88 -21.82 -2.80
C ARG A 27 -8.73 -22.43 -2.01
N TRP A 28 -7.78 -21.63 -1.54
CA TRP A 28 -6.67 -22.12 -0.73
C TRP A 28 -7.11 -22.65 0.63
N ILE A 29 -8.02 -21.95 1.32
CA ILE A 29 -8.58 -22.41 2.61
C ILE A 29 -9.38 -23.71 2.42
N LEU A 30 -10.15 -23.83 1.33
CA LEU A 30 -10.91 -25.05 1.02
C LEU A 30 -10.01 -26.26 0.71
N SER A 31 -8.80 -26.03 0.21
CA SER A 31 -7.81 -27.09 -0.03
C SER A 31 -7.17 -27.65 1.24
N LEU A 32 -7.37 -27.00 2.40
CA LEU A 32 -6.88 -27.50 3.69
C LEU A 32 -7.70 -28.71 4.16
N SER A 33 -7.09 -29.56 4.98
CA SER A 33 -7.79 -30.68 5.60
C SER A 33 -8.96 -30.21 6.47
N LYS A 34 -9.95 -31.08 6.72
CA LYS A 34 -11.12 -30.73 7.54
C LYS A 34 -10.70 -30.28 8.95
N GLU A 35 -9.68 -30.92 9.52
CA GLU A 35 -9.13 -30.58 10.84
C GLU A 35 -8.46 -29.19 10.84
N GLU A 36 -7.67 -28.87 9.82
CA GLU A 36 -7.04 -27.54 9.69
C GLU A 36 -8.09 -26.45 9.53
N ARG A 37 -9.13 -26.66 8.71
CA ARG A 37 -10.24 -25.71 8.57
C ARG A 37 -10.96 -25.47 9.89
N LYS A 38 -11.13 -26.50 10.72
CA LYS A 38 -11.71 -26.38 12.07
C LYS A 38 -10.82 -25.54 12.98
N LYS A 39 -9.49 -25.67 12.90
CA LYS A 39 -8.53 -24.83 13.62
C LYS A 39 -8.60 -23.37 13.19
N VAL A 40 -8.63 -23.09 11.88
CA VAL A 40 -8.79 -21.71 11.37
C VAL A 40 -10.04 -21.06 11.93
N ARG A 41 -11.18 -21.76 11.83
CA ARG A 41 -12.47 -21.24 12.34
C ARG A 41 -12.38 -20.96 13.83
N LYS A 42 -11.89 -21.90 14.64
CA LYS A 42 -11.73 -21.70 16.09
C LYS A 42 -10.78 -20.56 16.44
N SER A 43 -9.69 -20.41 15.69
CA SER A 43 -8.69 -19.35 15.92
C SER A 43 -9.21 -17.96 15.58
N PHE A 44 -10.14 -17.84 14.62
CA PHE A 44 -10.75 -16.56 14.28
C PHE A 44 -11.74 -16.08 15.36
N PHE A 45 -12.33 -17.01 16.11
CA PHE A 45 -13.31 -16.73 17.17
C PHE A 45 -12.75 -16.77 18.60
N SER A 46 -11.44 -16.99 18.81
CA SER A 46 -10.83 -17.02 20.14
C SER A 46 -10.15 -15.70 20.53
N LEU A 47 -9.98 -15.48 21.84
CA LEU A 47 -9.44 -14.26 22.50
C LEU A 47 -7.98 -13.89 22.14
N THR A 48 -7.36 -14.50 21.12
CA THR A 48 -6.04 -14.09 20.61
C THR A 48 -6.10 -13.06 19.49
N LEU A 49 -7.26 -12.42 19.25
CA LEU A 49 -7.42 -11.40 18.21
C LEU A 49 -6.44 -10.23 18.38
N PHE A 50 -6.27 -9.72 19.60
CA PHE A 50 -5.31 -8.64 19.85
C PHE A 50 -3.87 -9.05 19.53
N LYS A 51 -3.46 -10.25 19.95
CA LYS A 51 -2.12 -10.79 19.65
C LYS A 51 -1.91 -10.94 18.14
N LEU A 52 -2.93 -11.41 17.42
CA LEU A 52 -2.89 -11.54 15.96
C LEU A 52 -2.78 -10.18 15.28
N VAL A 53 -3.63 -9.22 15.65
CA VAL A 53 -3.59 -7.85 15.11
C VAL A 53 -2.24 -7.21 15.38
N TRP A 54 -1.70 -7.38 16.58
CA TRP A 54 -0.38 -6.86 16.94
C TRP A 54 0.74 -7.52 16.15
N GLU A 55 0.67 -8.83 15.89
CA GLU A 55 1.66 -9.51 15.05
C GLU A 55 1.58 -9.07 13.59
N ILE A 56 0.36 -8.92 13.03
CA ILE A 56 0.14 -8.35 11.70
C ILE A 56 0.71 -6.94 11.62
N PHE A 57 0.41 -6.08 12.60
CA PHE A 57 0.93 -4.71 12.64
C PHE A 57 2.47 -4.69 12.64
N ARG A 58 3.11 -5.51 13.49
CA ARG A 58 4.57 -5.55 13.60
C ARG A 58 5.27 -6.12 12.38
N GLU A 59 4.70 -7.15 11.75
CA GLU A 59 5.38 -7.88 10.68
C GLU A 59 4.98 -7.41 9.28
N ALA A 60 3.70 -7.09 9.05
CA ALA A 60 3.20 -6.66 7.75
C ALA A 60 3.31 -5.14 7.53
N LEU A 61 3.19 -4.31 8.58
CA LEU A 61 3.33 -2.85 8.45
C LEU A 61 4.73 -2.39 8.82
N LEU A 62 5.21 -2.73 10.02
CA LEU A 62 6.51 -2.27 10.50
C LEU A 62 7.70 -3.12 10.05
N HIS A 63 7.46 -4.33 9.51
CA HIS A 63 8.50 -5.25 9.06
C HIS A 63 9.66 -5.45 10.07
N VAL A 64 9.33 -5.65 11.35
CA VAL A 64 10.31 -5.74 12.44
C VAL A 64 11.39 -6.81 12.19
N ARG A 65 11.03 -7.97 11.61
CA ARG A 65 12.01 -9.00 11.25
C ARG A 65 13.01 -8.55 10.19
N ILE A 66 12.57 -7.74 9.23
CA ILE A 66 13.45 -7.16 8.21
C ILE A 66 14.40 -6.16 8.85
N PHE A 67 13.88 -5.26 9.71
CA PHE A 67 14.70 -4.30 10.46
C PHE A 67 15.82 -4.97 11.26
N LYS A 68 15.51 -6.07 11.96
CA LYS A 68 16.51 -6.83 12.72
C LYS A 68 17.64 -7.38 11.87
N ARG A 69 17.42 -7.57 10.57
CA ARG A 69 18.41 -8.14 9.66
C ARG A 69 19.12 -7.08 8.81
N ASN A 70 18.42 -6.04 8.39
CA ASN A 70 18.96 -4.92 7.64
C ASN A 70 18.08 -3.69 7.89
N ILE A 71 18.62 -2.69 8.62
CA ILE A 71 17.88 -1.50 9.04
C ILE A 71 17.42 -0.68 7.83
N VAL A 72 18.29 -0.49 6.83
CA VAL A 72 17.97 0.33 5.65
C VAL A 72 16.84 -0.31 4.84
N LEU A 73 16.90 -1.63 4.63
CA LEU A 73 15.87 -2.35 3.92
C LEU A 73 14.57 -2.45 4.73
N GLY A 74 14.66 -2.57 6.05
CA GLY A 74 13.51 -2.51 6.96
C GLY A 74 12.80 -1.16 6.87
N TYR A 75 13.56 -0.06 6.92
CA TYR A 75 13.02 1.28 6.74
C TYR A 75 12.37 1.46 5.37
N MET A 76 13.02 1.01 4.30
CA MET A 76 12.45 1.07 2.94
C MET A 76 11.12 0.30 2.82
N HIS A 77 11.01 -0.89 3.40
CA HIS A 77 9.76 -1.65 3.37
C HIS A 77 8.66 -1.02 4.25
N SER A 78 9.02 -0.64 5.48
CA SER A 78 8.11 -0.01 6.45
C SER A 78 7.60 1.33 5.95
N SER A 79 8.41 2.13 5.27
CA SER A 79 7.97 3.41 4.70
C SER A 79 6.83 3.25 3.71
N PHE A 80 6.90 2.26 2.82
CA PHE A 80 5.77 1.95 1.94
C PHE A 80 4.58 1.39 2.71
N ALA A 81 4.76 0.36 3.53
CA ALA A 81 3.64 -0.34 4.16
C ALA A 81 2.96 0.51 5.25
N PHE A 82 3.73 0.97 6.24
CA PHE A 82 3.23 1.81 7.32
C PHE A 82 2.85 3.20 6.82
N GLY A 83 3.64 3.83 5.95
CA GLY A 83 3.30 5.14 5.41
C GLY A 83 1.99 5.14 4.60
N TRP A 84 1.78 4.15 3.73
CA TRP A 84 0.52 4.05 2.98
C TRP A 84 -0.67 3.73 3.91
N PHE A 85 -0.46 2.88 4.93
CA PHE A 85 -1.45 2.66 5.98
C PHE A 85 -1.85 3.97 6.67
N LEU A 86 -0.87 4.81 7.05
CA LEU A 86 -1.14 6.11 7.66
C LEU A 86 -1.95 7.03 6.73
N LEU A 87 -1.61 7.08 5.43
CA LEU A 87 -2.39 7.86 4.45
C LEU A 87 -3.85 7.40 4.35
N ILE A 88 -4.09 6.09 4.38
CA ILE A 88 -5.46 5.55 4.31
C ILE A 88 -6.23 5.86 5.60
N VAL A 89 -5.63 5.63 6.77
CA VAL A 89 -6.28 5.85 8.06
C VAL A 89 -6.56 7.32 8.30
N PHE A 90 -5.56 8.19 8.17
CA PHE A 90 -5.75 9.62 8.37
C PHE A 90 -6.64 10.24 7.30
N GLY A 91 -6.59 9.78 6.04
CA GLY A 91 -7.53 10.21 5.02
C GLY A 91 -8.98 9.82 5.35
N ALA A 92 -9.21 8.61 5.89
CA ALA A 92 -10.55 8.19 6.29
C ALA A 92 -11.07 8.99 7.50
N VAL A 93 -10.20 9.26 8.46
CA VAL A 93 -10.52 10.11 9.61
C VAL A 93 -10.77 11.56 9.16
N GLU A 94 -9.99 12.10 8.22
CA GLU A 94 -10.19 13.44 7.66
C GLU A 94 -11.57 13.58 7.00
N VAL A 95 -11.99 12.59 6.20
CA VAL A 95 -13.34 12.54 5.61
C VAL A 95 -14.43 12.54 6.69
N PHE A 96 -14.24 11.76 7.77
CA PHE A 96 -15.18 11.72 8.88
C PHE A 96 -15.36 13.10 9.54
N PHE A 97 -14.27 13.83 9.80
CA PHE A 97 -14.33 15.18 10.37
C PHE A 97 -14.81 16.24 9.37
N ALA A 98 -14.74 15.98 8.07
CA ALA A 98 -15.27 16.86 7.03
C ALA A 98 -16.82 16.87 6.97
N ASN A 99 -17.53 16.23 7.92
CA ASN A 99 -18.99 16.24 8.08
C ASN A 99 -19.76 15.99 6.78
N SER A 100 -19.25 15.11 5.91
CA SER A 100 -19.90 14.85 4.63
C SER A 100 -21.05 13.86 4.84
N PRO A 101 -22.33 14.30 4.85
CA PRO A 101 -23.43 13.52 5.43
C PRO A 101 -23.82 12.26 4.64
N ASN A 102 -23.09 11.95 3.55
CA ASN A 102 -23.29 10.81 2.66
C ASN A 102 -21.95 10.18 2.20
N SER A 103 -20.83 10.45 2.87
CA SER A 103 -19.46 10.12 2.41
C SER A 103 -18.96 8.74 2.84
N ASN A 104 -19.58 7.68 2.33
CA ASN A 104 -19.13 6.30 2.59
C ASN A 104 -18.49 5.66 1.36
N HIS A 105 -17.99 6.45 0.41
CA HIS A 105 -17.32 5.92 -0.76
C HIS A 105 -15.85 5.61 -0.47
N LEU A 106 -15.40 4.41 -0.82
CA LEU A 106 -14.02 3.96 -0.57
C LEU A 106 -12.94 4.84 -1.25
N TYR A 107 -13.33 5.62 -2.27
CA TYR A 107 -12.43 6.50 -3.01
C TYR A 107 -12.27 7.89 -2.39
N GLU A 108 -13.19 8.34 -1.54
CA GLU A 108 -13.16 9.69 -0.97
C GLU A 108 -11.90 9.97 -0.14
N PRO A 109 -11.49 9.08 0.78
CA PRO A 109 -10.25 9.26 1.54
C PRO A 109 -9.00 9.37 0.65
N ILE A 110 -9.03 8.75 -0.53
CA ILE A 110 -7.90 8.69 -1.46
C ILE A 110 -7.83 9.95 -2.31
N PHE A 111 -8.98 10.53 -2.67
CA PHE A 111 -9.10 11.72 -3.51
C PHE A 111 -9.64 12.93 -2.75
N PHE A 112 -9.41 12.97 -1.44
CA PHE A 112 -10.00 13.97 -0.53
C PHE A 112 -9.74 15.40 -1.01
N ARG A 113 -8.49 15.73 -1.37
CA ARG A 113 -8.11 17.07 -1.84
C ARG A 113 -8.85 17.50 -3.10
N PHE A 114 -9.28 16.57 -3.96
CA PHE A 114 -10.07 16.89 -5.15
C PHE A 114 -11.51 17.27 -4.80
N PHE A 115 -12.15 16.52 -3.90
CA PHE A 115 -13.58 16.69 -3.57
C PHE A 115 -13.80 17.79 -2.53
N HIS A 116 -12.89 17.94 -1.57
CA HIS A 116 -12.99 18.87 -0.45
C HIS A 116 -12.02 20.04 -0.62
N ARG A 117 -12.25 20.82 -1.68
CA ARG A 117 -11.37 21.96 -2.05
C ARG A 117 -11.45 23.09 -1.04
N ASP A 118 -12.67 23.43 -0.62
CA ASP A 118 -12.94 24.42 0.41
C ASP A 118 -13.14 23.74 1.77
N ASN A 119 -12.02 23.53 2.47
CA ASN A 119 -11.99 22.97 3.82
C ASN A 119 -11.67 24.04 4.87
N THR A 120 -11.86 25.32 4.54
CA THR A 120 -11.53 26.46 5.41
C THR A 120 -12.28 26.43 6.75
N GLY A 121 -13.50 25.87 6.78
CA GLY A 121 -14.29 25.67 8.00
C GLY A 121 -13.95 24.43 8.83
N MET A 122 -12.97 23.62 8.43
CA MET A 122 -12.59 22.40 9.17
C MET A 122 -11.62 22.71 10.31
N GLU A 123 -12.04 22.42 11.54
CA GLU A 123 -11.31 22.68 12.79
C GLU A 123 -9.88 22.10 12.79
N TYR A 124 -9.69 20.88 12.28
CA TYR A 124 -8.41 20.16 12.30
C TYR A 124 -7.66 20.16 10.97
N ARG A 125 -8.00 21.08 10.04
CA ARG A 125 -7.40 21.13 8.70
C ARG A 125 -5.86 21.15 8.71
N VAL A 126 -5.27 21.98 9.57
CA VAL A 126 -3.80 22.13 9.63
C VAL A 126 -3.14 20.82 10.05
N PHE A 127 -3.70 20.14 11.06
CA PHE A 127 -3.21 18.84 11.51
C PHE A 127 -3.26 17.79 10.41
N PHE A 128 -4.41 17.66 9.72
CA PHE A 128 -4.55 16.69 8.63
C PHE A 128 -3.62 16.99 7.46
N SER A 129 -3.52 18.26 7.04
CA SER A 129 -2.59 18.66 5.98
C SER A 129 -1.13 18.34 6.31
N PHE A 130 -0.73 18.52 7.58
CA PHE A 130 0.61 18.19 8.05
C PHE A 130 0.87 16.67 8.08
N ILE A 131 -0.03 15.89 8.69
CA ILE A 131 0.19 14.44 8.85
C ILE A 131 0.14 13.71 7.51
N MET A 132 -0.71 14.16 6.57
CA MET A 132 -0.79 13.61 5.23
C MET A 132 0.49 13.91 4.44
N ASP A 133 0.99 15.15 4.47
CA ASP A 133 2.26 15.51 3.85
C ASP A 133 3.44 14.77 4.49
N PHE A 134 3.45 14.61 5.82
CA PHE A 134 4.48 13.87 6.53
C PHE A 134 4.48 12.39 6.14
N ALA A 135 3.31 11.75 6.10
CA ALA A 135 3.17 10.37 5.67
C ALA A 135 3.58 10.19 4.20
N LEU A 136 3.22 11.12 3.31
CA LEU A 136 3.64 11.10 1.92
C LEU A 136 5.16 11.27 1.79
N LEU A 137 5.77 12.20 2.52
CA LEU A 137 7.23 12.38 2.55
C LEU A 137 7.94 11.13 3.07
N TYR A 138 7.39 10.49 4.10
CA TYR A 138 7.92 9.24 4.63
C TYR A 138 7.89 8.11 3.59
N ILE A 139 6.86 8.04 2.76
CA ILE A 139 6.81 7.07 1.66
C ILE A 139 7.81 7.44 0.55
N LEU A 140 7.90 8.72 0.19
CA LEU A 140 8.82 9.20 -0.85
C LEU A 140 10.28 8.96 -0.48
N SER A 141 10.64 9.06 0.81
CA SER A 141 11.99 8.67 1.26
C SER A 141 12.26 7.17 1.07
N GLY A 142 11.25 6.32 1.34
CA GLY A 142 11.28 4.90 1.03
C GLY A 142 11.43 4.60 -0.46
N LEU A 143 10.70 5.34 -1.30
CA LEU A 143 10.77 5.24 -2.75
C LEU A 143 12.15 5.62 -3.28
N PHE A 144 12.73 6.70 -2.74
CA PHE A 144 14.10 7.09 -3.07
C PHE A 144 15.11 5.99 -2.76
N LEU A 145 14.99 5.33 -1.59
CA LEU A 145 15.82 4.18 -1.25
C LEU A 145 15.57 2.98 -2.18
N ALA A 146 14.32 2.72 -2.57
CA ALA A 146 14.00 1.64 -3.51
C ALA A 146 14.58 1.89 -4.91
N PHE A 147 14.60 3.16 -5.34
CA PHE A 147 15.26 3.58 -6.57
C PHE A 147 16.78 3.36 -6.48
N ILE A 148 17.44 3.83 -5.41
CA ILE A 148 18.87 3.59 -5.18
C ILE A 148 19.16 2.09 -5.16
N LYS A 149 18.37 1.29 -4.43
CA LYS A 149 18.51 -0.17 -4.34
C LYS A 149 18.54 -0.82 -5.72
N ARG A 150 17.77 -0.30 -6.68
CA ARG A 150 17.69 -0.87 -8.03
C ARG A 150 19.00 -0.73 -8.82
N PHE A 151 19.69 0.39 -8.68
CA PHE A 151 20.96 0.66 -9.38
C PHE A 151 22.19 0.28 -8.57
N TYR A 152 22.10 0.37 -7.24
CA TYR A 152 23.21 0.20 -6.30
C TYR A 152 22.85 -0.77 -5.17
N SER A 153 22.39 -1.97 -5.51
CA SER A 153 21.93 -2.97 -4.52
C SER A 153 22.99 -3.32 -3.46
N ARG A 154 24.28 -3.23 -3.81
CA ARG A 154 25.40 -3.45 -2.88
C ARG A 154 25.44 -2.42 -1.74
N LEU A 155 25.07 -1.16 -2.00
CA LEU A 155 24.98 -0.11 -0.97
C LEU A 155 23.90 -0.42 0.07
N MET A 156 22.89 -1.20 -0.32
CA MET A 156 21.83 -1.67 0.57
C MET A 156 22.16 -3.01 1.24
N GLY A 157 23.42 -3.45 1.17
CA GLY A 157 23.89 -4.69 1.79
C GLY A 157 23.50 -5.97 1.06
N MET A 158 23.06 -5.89 -0.20
CA MET A 158 22.67 -7.07 -0.97
C MET A 158 23.82 -7.60 -1.84
N LYS A 159 24.03 -8.92 -1.80
CA LYS A 159 25.01 -9.59 -2.67
C LYS A 159 24.40 -10.07 -3.98
N ARG A 160 23.12 -10.45 -3.96
CA ARG A 160 22.38 -10.98 -5.13
C ARG A 160 21.03 -10.29 -5.31
N THR A 161 20.57 -10.14 -6.55
CA THR A 161 19.27 -9.54 -6.89
C THR A 161 18.37 -10.54 -7.61
N THR A 162 17.05 -10.40 -7.44
CA THR A 162 16.05 -11.21 -8.14
C THR A 162 15.81 -10.69 -9.54
N ARG A 163 15.68 -11.60 -10.52
CA ARG A 163 15.22 -11.23 -11.87
C ARG A 163 13.71 -10.98 -11.83
N LEU A 164 13.27 -9.89 -12.43
CA LEU A 164 11.85 -9.50 -12.44
C LEU A 164 11.17 -10.03 -13.69
N PHE A 165 10.03 -10.70 -13.49
CA PHE A 165 9.14 -11.05 -14.58
C PHE A 165 8.42 -9.80 -15.11
N TRP A 166 7.79 -9.88 -16.27
CA TRP A 166 7.17 -8.69 -16.89
C TRP A 166 6.03 -8.12 -16.04
N THR A 167 5.20 -8.98 -15.43
CA THR A 167 4.15 -8.54 -14.49
C THR A 167 4.73 -7.84 -13.26
N ASP A 168 5.87 -8.33 -12.75
CA ASP A 168 6.57 -7.67 -11.64
C ASP A 168 7.08 -6.28 -12.03
N LYS A 169 7.54 -6.10 -13.28
CA LYS A 169 8.00 -4.80 -13.76
C LYS A 169 6.84 -3.81 -13.83
N VAL A 170 5.69 -4.21 -14.37
CA VAL A 170 4.50 -3.37 -14.45
C VAL A 170 4.05 -2.94 -13.05
N ALA A 171 3.88 -3.90 -12.13
CA ALA A 171 3.47 -3.61 -10.76
C ALA A 171 4.51 -2.74 -10.02
N LEU A 172 5.81 -2.97 -10.23
CA LEU A 172 6.88 -2.18 -9.62
C LEU A 172 6.84 -0.73 -10.10
N TYR A 173 6.81 -0.51 -11.42
CA TYR A 173 6.84 0.85 -11.97
C TYR A 173 5.57 1.61 -11.63
N SER A 174 4.43 0.93 -11.64
CA SER A 174 3.18 1.52 -11.16
C SER A 174 3.28 1.91 -9.68
N LEU A 175 3.76 1.02 -8.80
CA LEU A 175 3.99 1.36 -7.38
C LEU A 175 4.94 2.56 -7.19
N TRP A 176 5.95 2.69 -8.05
CA TRP A 176 6.87 3.84 -8.02
C TRP A 176 6.21 5.15 -8.46
N LEU A 177 5.16 5.10 -9.27
CA LEU A 177 4.46 6.27 -9.77
C LEU A 177 3.30 6.70 -8.87
N ILE A 178 2.68 5.80 -8.10
CA ILE A 178 1.53 6.10 -7.24
C ILE A 178 1.76 7.34 -6.38
N PHE A 179 2.87 7.38 -5.64
CA PHE A 179 3.13 8.47 -4.67
C PHE A 179 3.64 9.75 -5.33
N PRO A 180 4.53 9.73 -6.35
CA PRO A 180 4.83 10.91 -7.14
C PRO A 180 3.61 11.51 -7.84
N LEU A 181 2.75 10.68 -8.45
CA LEU A 181 1.52 11.16 -9.08
C LEU A 181 0.55 11.73 -8.05
N ARG A 182 0.44 11.11 -6.87
CA ARG A 182 -0.31 11.67 -5.74
C ARG A 182 0.21 13.03 -5.32
N LEU A 183 1.54 13.17 -5.13
CA LEU A 183 2.17 14.44 -4.81
C LEU A 183 1.81 15.50 -5.84
N LEU A 184 1.97 15.20 -7.13
CA LEU A 184 1.66 16.15 -8.21
C LEU A 184 0.16 16.53 -8.23
N ALA A 185 -0.75 15.55 -8.12
CA ALA A 185 -2.19 15.80 -8.13
C ALA A 185 -2.64 16.64 -6.93
N GLU A 186 -2.18 16.31 -5.73
CA GLU A 186 -2.47 17.07 -4.52
C GLU A 186 -1.81 18.46 -4.56
N SER A 187 -0.56 18.58 -5.02
CA SER A 187 0.16 19.85 -5.13
C SER A 187 -0.45 20.81 -6.15
N THR A 188 -0.89 20.32 -7.30
CA THR A 188 -1.56 21.18 -8.29
C THR A 188 -2.90 21.70 -7.77
N THR A 189 -3.63 20.86 -7.03
CA THR A 189 -4.86 21.27 -6.32
C THR A 189 -4.54 22.31 -5.23
N ALA A 190 -3.51 22.05 -4.42
CA ALA A 190 -3.05 22.94 -3.37
C ALA A 190 -2.54 24.28 -3.89
N GLY A 191 -1.87 24.32 -5.04
CA GLY A 191 -1.41 25.55 -5.66
C GLY A 191 -2.54 26.46 -6.15
N ILE A 192 -3.70 25.90 -6.50
CA ILE A 192 -4.88 26.67 -6.93
C ILE A 192 -5.71 27.12 -5.72
N TYR A 193 -5.94 26.23 -4.75
CA TYR A 193 -6.89 26.45 -3.66
C TYR A 193 -6.23 26.75 -2.29
N SER A 194 -4.89 26.81 -2.23
CA SER A 194 -4.11 27.02 -1.00
C SER A 194 -4.47 26.06 0.14
N ASN A 195 -4.77 24.79 -0.19
CA ASN A 195 -5.35 23.80 0.72
C ASN A 195 -4.47 22.59 1.07
N GLY A 196 -3.19 22.64 0.70
CA GLY A 196 -2.19 21.63 1.05
C GLY A 196 -1.53 21.86 2.41
N GLY A 197 -0.54 21.02 2.72
CA GLY A 197 0.33 21.15 3.88
C GLY A 197 1.68 21.81 3.55
N PHE A 198 2.72 21.50 4.33
CA PHE A 198 4.06 22.08 4.16
C PHE A 198 4.78 21.63 2.88
N MET A 199 4.50 20.44 2.37
CA MET A 199 5.13 19.89 1.17
C MET A 199 4.24 20.16 -0.05
N THR A 200 2.96 19.81 0.02
CA THR A 200 2.07 19.89 -1.13
C THR A 200 1.84 21.34 -1.57
N ASN A 201 1.69 22.30 -0.65
CA ASN A 201 1.61 23.73 -1.01
C ASN A 201 2.90 24.24 -1.65
N ASN A 202 4.07 23.94 -1.06
CA ASN A 202 5.34 24.45 -1.57
C ASN A 202 5.64 23.94 -2.98
N VAL A 203 5.37 22.66 -3.25
CA VAL A 203 5.47 22.09 -4.59
C VAL A 203 4.41 22.71 -5.52
N GLY A 204 3.19 22.95 -5.04
CA GLY A 204 2.13 23.62 -5.81
C GLY A 204 2.51 25.04 -6.25
N VAL A 205 3.01 25.85 -5.32
CA VAL A 205 3.51 27.21 -5.58
C VAL A 205 4.67 27.17 -6.57
N PHE A 206 5.62 26.25 -6.38
CA PHE A 206 6.72 26.07 -7.33
C PHE A 206 6.21 25.76 -8.75
N LEU A 207 5.29 24.80 -8.89
CA LEU A 207 4.71 24.44 -10.20
C LEU A 207 3.91 25.59 -10.83
N SER A 208 3.19 26.40 -10.04
CA SER A 208 2.44 27.56 -10.55
C SER A 208 3.32 28.62 -11.21
N GLY A 209 4.62 28.65 -10.87
CA GLY A 209 5.56 29.60 -11.46
C GLY A 209 5.85 29.35 -12.95
N PHE A 210 5.57 28.15 -13.48
CA PHE A 210 5.91 27.79 -14.86
C PHE A 210 4.92 26.86 -15.56
N LEU A 211 3.86 26.38 -14.88
CA LEU A 211 2.83 25.52 -15.46
C LEU A 211 1.41 26.08 -15.23
N PRO A 212 0.50 25.96 -16.22
CA PRO A 212 -0.91 26.31 -16.05
C PRO A 212 -1.62 25.24 -15.22
N LEU A 213 -1.65 25.42 -13.89
CA LEU A 213 -2.15 24.40 -12.96
C LEU A 213 -3.62 24.01 -13.24
N GLU A 214 -4.46 24.96 -13.62
CA GLU A 214 -5.88 24.72 -13.92
C GLU A 214 -6.10 23.68 -15.02
N ASN A 215 -5.19 23.64 -16.01
CA ASN A 215 -5.26 22.70 -17.13
C ASN A 215 -4.66 21.32 -16.79
N ILE A 216 -3.79 21.25 -15.79
CA ILE A 216 -2.99 20.05 -15.48
C ILE A 216 -3.54 19.28 -14.28
N MET A 217 -4.21 19.97 -13.35
CA MET A 217 -4.79 19.36 -12.15
C MET A 217 -5.67 18.14 -12.49
N TYR A 218 -6.64 18.30 -13.39
CA TYR A 218 -7.58 17.23 -13.72
C TYR A 218 -6.91 16.02 -14.41
N PRO A 219 -6.04 16.20 -15.44
CA PRO A 219 -5.23 15.11 -15.97
C PRO A 219 -4.38 14.36 -14.93
N LEU A 220 -3.79 15.05 -13.95
CA LEU A 220 -2.98 14.40 -12.90
C LEU A 220 -3.82 13.49 -11.99
N TRP A 221 -5.05 13.90 -11.64
CA TRP A 221 -5.98 13.04 -10.90
C TRP A 221 -6.38 11.79 -11.69
N TRP A 222 -6.59 11.93 -13.00
CA TRP A 222 -6.78 10.80 -13.91
C TRP A 222 -5.59 9.86 -13.94
N LEU A 223 -4.37 10.39 -14.12
CA LEU A 223 -3.15 9.60 -14.14
C LEU A 223 -2.95 8.84 -12.84
N TYR A 224 -3.16 9.50 -11.69
CA TYR A 224 -3.06 8.87 -10.38
C TYR A 224 -4.08 7.72 -10.21
N SER A 225 -5.34 7.93 -10.63
CA SER A 225 -6.37 6.89 -10.55
C SER A 225 -6.11 5.70 -11.49
N ILE A 226 -5.67 5.98 -12.73
CA ILE A 226 -5.28 4.94 -13.70
C ILE A 226 -4.08 4.14 -13.18
N ASP A 227 -3.09 4.80 -12.59
CA ASP A 227 -1.93 4.13 -12.03
C ASP A 227 -2.32 3.20 -10.86
N LEU A 228 -3.19 3.66 -9.96
CA LEU A 228 -3.76 2.79 -8.92
C LEU A 228 -4.49 1.57 -9.50
N PHE A 229 -5.26 1.75 -10.59
CA PHE A 229 -5.90 0.64 -11.30
C PHE A 229 -4.86 -0.36 -11.82
N VAL A 230 -3.83 0.12 -12.51
CA VAL A 230 -2.76 -0.73 -13.06
C VAL A 230 -2.08 -1.51 -11.94
N PHE A 231 -1.74 -0.85 -10.82
CA PHE A 231 -1.15 -1.54 -9.68
C PHE A 231 -2.06 -2.65 -9.15
N PHE A 232 -3.33 -2.38 -8.90
CA PHE A 232 -4.26 -3.38 -8.38
C PHE A 232 -4.53 -4.54 -9.35
N ALA A 233 -4.58 -4.27 -10.65
CA ALA A 233 -4.76 -5.30 -11.68
C ALA A 233 -3.57 -6.26 -11.76
N PHE A 234 -2.33 -5.76 -11.58
CA PHE A 234 -1.10 -6.56 -11.69
C PHE A 234 -0.58 -7.10 -10.34
N LEU A 235 -1.01 -6.54 -9.20
CA LEU A 235 -0.67 -7.03 -7.86
C LEU A 235 -0.85 -8.55 -7.71
N PRO A 236 -2.00 -9.18 -8.07
CA PRO A 236 -2.22 -10.60 -7.81
C PRO A 236 -1.35 -11.55 -8.64
N PHE A 237 -0.74 -11.05 -9.72
CA PHE A 237 0.08 -11.78 -10.67
C PHE A 237 1.57 -11.41 -10.58
N SER A 238 1.96 -10.70 -9.54
CA SER A 238 3.34 -10.28 -9.29
C SER A 238 3.78 -10.71 -7.89
N ARG A 239 5.07 -10.53 -7.60
CA ARG A 239 5.65 -10.67 -6.27
C ARG A 239 4.95 -9.82 -5.20
N TYR A 240 4.19 -8.78 -5.58
CA TYR A 240 3.46 -7.92 -4.65
C TYR A 240 2.21 -8.58 -4.05
N MET A 241 1.81 -9.76 -4.55
CA MET A 241 0.85 -10.65 -3.89
C MET A 241 1.24 -10.97 -2.43
N HIS A 242 2.52 -10.83 -2.06
CA HIS A 242 2.95 -10.99 -0.68
C HIS A 242 2.27 -10.02 0.29
N ILE A 243 1.96 -8.79 -0.15
CA ILE A 243 1.38 -7.75 0.71
C ILE A 243 0.10 -8.26 1.38
N PRO A 244 -0.95 -8.69 0.63
CA PRO A 244 -2.15 -9.23 1.25
C PRO A 244 -1.96 -10.65 1.78
N THR A 245 -1.05 -11.45 1.22
CA THR A 245 -0.91 -12.87 1.59
C THR A 245 -0.18 -13.04 2.93
N GLU A 246 0.78 -12.17 3.25
CA GLU A 246 1.54 -12.21 4.50
C GLU A 246 0.62 -12.08 5.72
N MET A 247 -0.38 -11.18 5.67
CA MET A 247 -1.38 -11.02 6.74
C MET A 247 -2.19 -12.30 6.99
N ILE A 248 -2.63 -12.95 5.91
CA ILE A 248 -3.37 -14.23 6.00
C ILE A 248 -2.46 -15.33 6.53
N LEU A 249 -1.20 -15.38 6.09
CA LEU A 249 -0.24 -16.38 6.52
C LEU A 249 0.07 -16.27 8.02
N ILE A 250 0.21 -15.05 8.54
CA ILE A 250 0.37 -14.81 9.99
C ILE A 250 -0.85 -15.37 10.75
N ALA A 251 -2.07 -15.10 10.26
CA ALA A 251 -3.29 -15.63 10.87
C ALA A 251 -3.33 -17.18 10.87
N LEU A 252 -2.91 -17.83 9.78
CA LEU A 252 -2.87 -19.29 9.71
C LEU A 252 -1.79 -19.91 10.60
N ARG A 253 -0.62 -19.28 10.71
CA ARG A 253 0.45 -19.71 11.63
C ARG A 253 0.02 -19.60 13.08
N GLN A 254 -0.67 -18.51 13.44
CA GLN A 254 -1.26 -18.34 14.78
C GLN A 254 -2.34 -19.39 15.08
N ALA A 255 -3.05 -19.89 14.05
CA ALA A 255 -3.97 -21.02 14.16
C ALA A 255 -3.27 -22.40 14.26
N GLY A 256 -1.93 -22.43 14.26
CA GLY A 256 -1.12 -23.66 14.39
C GLY A 256 -1.06 -24.49 13.12
N ILE A 257 -1.17 -23.85 11.94
CA ILE A 257 -1.04 -24.51 10.64
C ILE A 257 0.36 -24.26 10.10
N TYR A 258 1.02 -25.33 9.66
CA TYR A 258 2.37 -25.32 9.13
C TYR A 258 2.46 -26.19 7.88
N THR A 259 3.46 -25.93 7.04
CA THR A 259 3.72 -26.72 5.83
C THR A 259 4.07 -28.15 6.22
N LYS A 260 3.44 -29.10 5.52
CA LYS A 260 3.73 -30.54 5.60
C LYS A 260 4.45 -30.96 4.32
N ASN A 261 4.92 -32.21 4.26
CA ASN A 261 5.62 -32.76 3.09
C ASN A 261 4.82 -32.77 1.77
N LYS A 262 3.53 -32.40 1.79
CA LYS A 262 2.69 -32.27 0.59
C LYS A 262 2.40 -30.80 0.30
N ILE A 263 2.46 -30.43 -0.97
CA ILE A 263 2.05 -29.10 -1.44
C ILE A 263 0.55 -28.95 -1.19
N THR A 264 0.19 -28.04 -0.29
CA THR A 264 -1.20 -27.70 0.06
C THR A 264 -1.46 -26.22 -0.22
N GLY A 265 -2.70 -25.75 -0.03
CA GLY A 265 -3.00 -24.32 -0.09
C GLY A 265 -2.16 -23.47 0.86
N PHE A 266 -1.75 -24.02 2.01
CA PHE A 266 -0.83 -23.35 2.93
C PHE A 266 0.56 -23.15 2.30
N SER A 267 1.11 -24.17 1.63
CA SER A 267 2.37 -24.06 0.90
C SER A 267 2.31 -23.01 -0.22
N GLN A 268 1.17 -22.91 -0.92
CA GLN A 268 0.94 -21.86 -1.92
C GLN A 268 0.92 -20.47 -1.31
N MET A 269 0.29 -20.31 -0.12
CA MET A 269 0.32 -19.05 0.61
C MET A 269 1.73 -18.68 1.07
N GLU A 270 2.54 -19.63 1.52
CA GLU A 270 3.94 -19.35 1.90
C GLU A 270 4.78 -18.86 0.73
N ILE A 271 4.62 -19.47 -0.45
CA ILE A 271 5.32 -19.03 -1.66
C ILE A 271 4.88 -17.61 -2.05
N ASN A 272 3.56 -17.35 -2.05
CA ASN A 272 3.02 -16.04 -2.44
C ASN A 272 3.27 -14.95 -1.39
N ALA A 273 3.52 -15.30 -0.13
CA ALA A 273 3.92 -14.37 0.94
C ALA A 273 5.41 -13.99 0.88
N CYS A 274 6.22 -14.59 0.00
CA CYS A 274 7.61 -14.23 -0.13
C CYS A 274 7.77 -12.90 -0.89
N SER A 275 8.19 -11.85 -0.18
CA SER A 275 8.46 -10.54 -0.77
C SER A 275 9.59 -10.54 -1.80
N SER A 276 10.37 -11.63 -1.92
CA SER A 276 11.51 -11.80 -2.83
C SER A 276 12.53 -10.64 -2.72
N CYS A 277 12.60 -10.02 -1.55
CA CYS A 277 13.32 -8.76 -1.30
C CYS A 277 14.85 -8.90 -1.40
N GLY A 278 15.37 -10.13 -1.44
CA GLY A 278 16.77 -10.50 -1.60
C GLY A 278 17.43 -11.02 -0.32
N ILE A 279 16.88 -10.69 0.84
CA ILE A 279 17.45 -11.04 2.16
C ILE A 279 17.63 -12.56 2.34
N CYS A 280 16.63 -13.33 1.90
CA CYS A 280 16.66 -14.80 2.03
C CYS A 280 17.67 -15.43 1.07
N ILE A 281 17.89 -14.83 -0.11
CA ILE A 281 18.84 -15.33 -1.12
C ILE A 281 20.28 -15.17 -0.60
N ASP A 282 20.56 -14.07 0.10
CA ASP A 282 21.87 -13.86 0.72
C ASP A 282 22.18 -14.85 1.86
N ALA A 283 21.16 -15.51 2.44
CA ALA A 283 21.32 -16.58 3.42
C ALA A 283 21.38 -18.00 2.83
N CYS A 284 20.94 -18.20 1.58
CA CYS A 284 20.80 -19.52 1.00
C CYS A 284 22.19 -20.08 0.63
N GLN A 285 22.66 -21.08 1.39
CA GLN A 285 23.95 -21.75 1.18
C GLN A 285 23.91 -22.81 0.08
N ILE A 286 22.72 -23.26 -0.31
CA ILE A 286 22.51 -24.29 -1.34
C ILE A 286 22.14 -23.57 -2.64
N GLN A 287 22.96 -23.80 -3.67
CA GLN A 287 22.68 -23.47 -5.07
C GLN A 287 22.42 -24.77 -5.82
#